data_AF-A0A8T4I1J6-F1
#
_entry.id   AF-A0A8T4I1J6-F1
#
_cell.length_a   1.000
_cell.length_b   1.000
_cell.length_c   1.000
_cell.angle_alpha   90.00
_cell.angle_beta   90.00
_cell.angle_gamma   90.00
#
_symmetry.space_group_name_H-M   'P 1'
#
loop_
_entity.id
_entity.type
_entity.pdbx_description
1 polymer ?
#
loop_
_entity_poly.entity_id
_entity_poly.type
_entity_poly.pdbx_seq_one_letter_code
_entity_poly.pdbx_strand_id
1 'polypeptide(L)'
;WQFPAGGIEDGETAEQAAVRETQDETGLTVEAVKLLGERVHPTTGRLMSYTASSPVEGEARVADDDELDAIAWVTLAEIPDYVPY
;
A
#
# COMPACT_ATOMS: atom_id res chain seq x y z
N TRP A 1 -11.06 -4.72 1.72
CA TRP A 1 -10.10 -3.84 1.03
C TRP A 1 -8.94 -3.54 1.94
N GLN A 2 -7.78 -3.27 1.36
CA GLN A 2 -6.57 -2.85 2.06
C GLN A 2 -5.83 -1.79 1.23
N PHE A 3 -4.83 -1.15 1.84
CA PHE A 3 -3.83 -0.39 1.08
C PHE A 3 -2.84 -1.36 0.43
N PRO A 4 -2.18 -0.97 -0.68
CA PRO A 4 -1.06 -1.75 -1.22
C PRO A 4 0.00 -1.98 -0.15
N ALA A 5 0.44 -3.22 0.01
CA ALA A 5 1.31 -3.60 1.12
C ALA A 5 1.92 -4.98 0.94
N GLY A 6 3.22 -5.08 1.17
CA GLY A 6 3.92 -6.34 1.26
C GLY A 6 5.11 -6.31 2.21
N GLY A 7 6.04 -7.24 2.01
CA GLY A 7 7.20 -7.42 2.86
C GLY A 7 8.26 -6.35 2.61
N ILE A 8 9.00 -5.97 3.66
CA ILE A 8 10.25 -5.21 3.47
C ILE A 8 11.36 -6.23 3.18
N GLU A 9 12.00 -6.12 2.02
CA GLU A 9 13.10 -7.01 1.64
C GLU A 9 14.44 -6.57 2.26
N ASP A 10 15.42 -7.46 2.25
CA ASP A 10 16.75 -7.20 2.80
C ASP A 10 17.43 -6.00 2.11
N GLY A 11 17.65 -4.94 2.88
CA GLY A 11 18.29 -3.72 2.39
C GLY A 11 17.31 -2.62 1.95
N GLU A 12 16.00 -2.87 1.99
CA GLU A 12 14.97 -1.86 1.74
C GLU A 12 14.62 -1.07 3.01
N THR A 13 14.31 0.22 2.85
CA THR A 13 13.54 0.97 3.86
C THR A 13 12.04 0.69 3.70
N ALA A 14 11.24 1.01 4.73
CA ALA A 14 9.79 0.87 4.67
C ALA A 14 9.17 1.69 3.52
N GLU A 15 9.73 2.87 3.23
CA GLU A 15 9.30 3.70 2.11
C GLU A 15 9.63 3.07 0.76
N GLN A 16 10.81 2.45 0.61
CA GLN A 16 11.20 1.76 -0.62
C GLN A 16 10.29 0.56 -0.90
N ALA A 17 10.04 -0.25 0.13
CA ALA A 17 9.10 -1.35 0.04
C ALA A 17 7.69 -0.85 -0.34
N ALA A 18 7.17 0.20 0.31
CA ALA A 18 5.85 0.75 -0.03
C ALA A 18 5.75 1.22 -1.49
N VAL A 19 6.81 1.81 -2.05
CA VAL A 19 6.86 2.21 -3.47
C VAL A 19 6.86 0.99 -4.39
N ARG A 20 7.70 -0.01 -4.10
CA ARG A 20 7.79 -1.25 -4.89
C ARG A 20 6.47 -2.02 -4.86
N GLU A 21 5.93 -2.29 -3.68
CA GLU A 21 4.67 -3.04 -3.52
C GLU A 21 3.50 -2.33 -4.21
N THR A 22 3.41 -1.00 -4.12
CA THR A 22 2.38 -0.26 -4.86
C THR A 22 2.52 -0.45 -6.38
N GLN A 23 3.75 -0.44 -6.90
CA GLN A 23 4.01 -0.64 -8.31
C GLN A 23 3.68 -2.07 -8.76
N ASP A 24 4.06 -3.07 -7.98
CA ASP A 24 3.88 -4.49 -8.27
C ASP A 24 2.39 -4.86 -8.27
N GLU A 25 1.66 -4.43 -7.25
CA GLU A 25 0.23 -4.73 -7.08
C GLU A 25 -0.68 -3.94 -8.02
N THR A 26 -0.39 -2.64 -8.23
CA THR A 26 -1.34 -1.70 -8.86
C THR A 26 -0.90 -1.18 -10.22
N GLY A 27 0.34 -1.47 -10.63
CA GLY A 27 0.93 -0.91 -11.84
C GLY A 27 1.21 0.59 -11.77
N LEU A 28 1.00 1.24 -10.62
CA LEU A 28 1.15 2.68 -10.42
C LEU A 28 2.52 3.01 -9.83
N THR A 29 3.25 3.92 -10.48
CA THR A 29 4.48 4.46 -9.92
C THR A 29 4.13 5.57 -8.95
N VAL A 30 4.66 5.48 -7.73
CA VAL A 30 4.46 6.46 -6.67
C VAL A 30 5.80 6.91 -6.09
N GLU A 31 5.83 8.13 -5.54
CA GLU A 31 6.93 8.63 -4.72
C GLU A 31 6.52 8.61 -3.26
N ALA A 32 7.39 8.08 -2.38
CA ALA A 32 7.18 8.16 -0.94
C ALA A 32 7.32 9.61 -0.46
N VAL A 33 6.27 10.13 0.16
CA VAL A 33 6.22 11.51 0.66
C VAL A 33 6.59 11.56 2.14
N LYS A 34 6.04 10.64 2.94
CA LYS A 34 6.21 10.67 4.40
C LYS A 34 5.87 9.33 5.06
N LEU A 35 6.74 8.85 5.93
CA LEU A 35 6.38 7.83 6.92
C LEU A 35 5.39 8.42 7.95
N LEU A 36 4.17 7.90 7.95
CA LEU A 36 3.09 8.33 8.83
C LEU A 36 3.23 7.75 10.25
N GLY A 37 3.77 6.54 10.34
CA GLY A 37 4.01 5.87 11.61
C GLY A 37 3.98 4.36 11.46
N GLU A 38 4.18 3.69 12.59
CA GLU A 38 4.32 2.24 12.66
C GLU A 38 3.44 1.66 13.77
N ARG A 39 2.98 0.43 13.59
CA ARG A 39 2.26 -0.32 14.62
C ARG A 39 2.56 -1.80 14.52
N VAL A 40 2.41 -2.52 15.61
CA VAL A 40 2.40 -3.99 15.58
C VAL A 40 0.97 -4.46 15.28
N HIS A 41 0.81 -5.30 14.26
CA HIS A 41 -0.47 -5.89 13.92
C HIS A 41 -0.91 -6.84 15.05
N PRO A 42 -2.12 -6.67 15.64
CA PRO A 42 -2.50 -7.37 16.86
C PRO A 42 -2.60 -8.89 16.69
N THR A 43 -3.01 -9.36 15.52
CA THR A 43 -3.17 -10.80 15.23
C THR A 43 -1.87 -11.48 14.79
N THR A 44 -1.12 -10.87 13.86
CA THR A 44 0.06 -11.49 13.23
C THR A 44 1.37 -11.16 13.96
N GLY A 45 1.38 -10.14 14.82
CA GLY A 45 2.59 -9.66 15.49
C GLY A 45 3.59 -8.95 14.57
N ARG A 46 3.24 -8.72 13.31
CA ARG A 46 4.12 -8.04 12.33
C ARG A 46 4.18 -6.54 12.59
N LEU A 47 5.37 -5.95 12.46
CA LEU A 47 5.51 -4.51 12.41
C LEU A 47 4.99 -4.01 11.06
N MET A 48 4.03 -3.10 11.09
CA MET A 48 3.43 -2.46 9.93
C MET A 48 3.87 -1.00 9.90
N SER A 49 4.45 -0.57 8.79
CA SER A 49 4.87 0.82 8.56
C SER A 49 3.96 1.43 7.50
N TYR A 50 3.42 2.62 7.77
CA TYR A 50 2.48 3.31 6.89
C TYR A 50 3.16 4.50 6.23
N THR A 51 3.21 4.50 4.89
CA THR A 51 3.85 5.56 4.10
C THR A 51 2.80 6.28 3.27
N ALA A 52 2.73 7.60 3.41
CA ALA A 52 1.99 8.43 2.47
C ALA A 52 2.82 8.57 1.19
N SER A 53 2.20 8.29 0.05
CA SER A 53 2.83 8.32 -1.26
C SER A 53 2.00 9.15 -2.25
N SER A 54 2.65 9.73 -3.25
CA SER A 54 1.99 10.48 -4.34
C SER A 54 2.17 9.75 -5.66
N PRO A 55 1.12 9.54 -6.46
CA PRO A 55 1.28 8.99 -7.81
C PRO A 55 2.06 9.95 -8.70
N VAL A 56 2.96 9.39 -9.51
CA VAL A 56 3.80 10.13 -10.46
C VAL A 56 3.63 9.67 -11.90
N GLU A 57 3.41 8.37 -12.12
CA GLU A 57 3.23 7.80 -13.46
C GLU A 57 2.35 6.55 -13.40
N GLY A 58 1.71 6.25 -14.53
CA GLY A 58 0.91 5.05 -14.71
C GLY A 58 -0.58 5.25 -14.46
N GLU A 59 -1.34 4.19 -14.72
CA GLU A 59 -2.76 4.10 -14.45
C GLU A 59 -2.99 2.88 -13.56
N ALA A 60 -3.68 3.10 -12.44
CA ALA A 60 -3.93 2.07 -11.45
C ALA A 60 -4.83 0.98 -12.04
N ARG A 61 -4.38 -0.27 -11.96
CA ARG A 61 -5.07 -1.47 -12.43
C ARG A 61 -4.67 -2.66 -11.57
N VAL A 62 -5.47 -3.71 -11.54
CA VAL A 62 -5.05 -4.99 -10.95
C VAL A 62 -3.84 -5.49 -11.75
N ALA A 63 -2.64 -5.35 -11.19
CA ALA A 63 -1.39 -5.77 -11.83
C ALA A 63 -0.89 -7.13 -11.31
N ASP A 64 -1.32 -7.52 -10.10
CA ASP A 64 -1.21 -8.86 -9.55
C ASP A 64 -2.62 -9.46 -9.37
N ASP A 65 -3.03 -10.35 -10.27
CA ASP A 65 -4.34 -10.99 -10.27
C ASP A 65 -4.43 -12.24 -9.37
N ASP A 66 -3.29 -12.70 -8.84
CA ASP A 66 -3.24 -13.76 -7.84
C ASP A 66 -3.54 -13.20 -6.43
N GLU A 67 -3.14 -11.95 -6.15
CA GLU A 67 -3.35 -11.29 -4.86
C GLU A 67 -4.55 -10.33 -4.82
N LEU A 68 -4.94 -9.73 -5.96
CA LEU A 68 -5.95 -8.68 -6.02
C LEU A 68 -7.11 -8.99 -6.99
N ASP A 69 -8.33 -8.77 -6.52
CA ASP A 69 -9.55 -8.89 -7.35
C ASP A 69 -9.99 -7.53 -7.94
N ALA A 70 -9.69 -6.43 -7.25
CA ALA A 70 -10.14 -5.10 -7.64
C ALA A 70 -9.25 -3.98 -7.09
N ILE A 71 -9.24 -2.84 -7.78
CA ILE A 71 -8.65 -1.57 -7.34
C ILE A 71 -9.70 -0.47 -7.37
N ALA A 72 -9.65 0.41 -6.38
CA ALA A 72 -10.51 1.58 -6.30
C ALA A 72 -9.73 2.80 -5.80
N TRP A 73 -9.93 3.94 -6.48
CA TRP A 73 -9.66 5.24 -5.90
C TRP A 73 -10.85 5.65 -5.05
N VAL A 74 -10.60 5.98 -3.78
CA VAL A 74 -11.64 6.37 -2.84
C VAL A 74 -11.27 7.69 -2.16
N THR A 75 -12.27 8.49 -1.86
CA THR A 75 -12.12 9.67 -1.02
C THR A 75 -12.00 9.26 0.45
N LEU A 76 -11.46 10.16 1.28
CA LEU A 76 -11.35 9.93 2.73
C LEU A 76 -12.71 9.61 3.39
N ALA A 77 -13.80 10.19 2.86
CA ALA A 77 -15.15 9.97 3.38
C ALA A 77 -15.70 8.56 3.07
N GLU A 78 -15.21 7.92 2.00
CA GLU A 78 -15.65 6.59 1.57
C GLU A 78 -14.88 5.45 2.25
N ILE A 79 -13.73 5.73 2.90
CA ILE A 79 -12.90 4.69 3.55
C ILE A 79 -13.70 3.71 4.44
N PRO A 80 -14.65 4.16 5.29
CA PRO A 80 -15.42 3.26 6.15
C PRO A 80 -16.26 2.22 5.40
N ASP A 81 -16.58 2.46 4.12
CA ASP A 81 -17.35 1.53 3.29
C ASP A 81 -16.45 0.42 2.68
N TYR A 82 -15.13 0.62 2.69
CA TYR A 82 -14.15 -0.26 2.02
C TYR A 82 -13.27 -1.02 3.02
N VAL A 83 -12.70 -0.32 3.99
CA VAL A 83 -11.74 -0.90 4.95
C VAL A 83 -12.48 -1.14 6.27
N PRO A 84 -12.88 -2.39 6.57
CA PRO A 84 -13.53 -2.70 7.84
C PRO A 84 -12.57 -2.47 9.02
N TYR A 85 -13.15 -2.03 10.14
CA TYR A 85 -12.47 -1.65 11.39
C TYR A 85 -11.63 -2.76 12.03
#